data_AF-A0A1G4IZE1-F1
#
_entry.id   AF-A0A1G4IZE1-F1
#
_cell.length_a   1.000
_cell.length_b   1.000
_cell.length_c   1.000
_cell.angle_alpha   90.00
_cell.angle_beta   90.00
_cell.angle_gamma   90.00
#
_symmetry.space_group_name_H-M   'P 1'
#
loop_
_entity.id
_entity.type
_entity.pdbx_description
1 polymer ?
#
loop_
_entity_poly.entity_id
_entity_poly.type
_entity_poly.pdbx_seq_one_letter_code
_entity_poly.pdbx_strand_id
1 'polypeptide(L)'
;MDSKDAEEQLIESTDLSNRLHITNTPLPRDIFKNKILYDLQFRKRFYCGTLLVLALWLGITSWIASIDVPGAIVFGFFSGIFLPFLIPIYMQTTNMGWDDRSVRSFMIEIIKVSPGDNMAKWDAIAAEMNPVFHANSRWATPYFFYDGQCCQSRFTNRFVLPYLKEQKNFSPVVVPFVKAAVDKYMEHFNAQLQQMTMGSSTD
;
A
#
# COMPACT_ATOMS: atom_id res chain seq x y z
N MET A 1 4.55 -34.49 7.74
CA MET A 1 4.97 -33.53 6.69
C MET A 1 6.36 -33.97 6.33
N ASP A 2 6.49 -34.60 5.17
CA ASP A 2 7.65 -35.41 4.84
C ASP A 2 8.85 -34.51 4.53
N SER A 3 10.05 -34.90 4.95
CA SER A 3 11.28 -34.08 4.78
C SER A 3 11.55 -33.72 3.31
N LYS A 4 11.02 -34.53 2.40
CA LYS A 4 11.14 -34.40 0.96
C LYS A 4 10.27 -33.26 0.39
N ASP A 5 9.07 -33.06 0.94
CA ASP A 5 8.17 -31.97 0.54
C ASP A 5 8.73 -30.61 0.96
N ALA A 6 9.43 -30.58 2.11
CA ALA A 6 10.08 -29.36 2.60
C ALA A 6 11.29 -28.97 1.75
N GLU A 7 12.04 -29.96 1.27
CA GLU A 7 13.22 -29.75 0.42
C GLU A 7 12.82 -29.34 -1.01
N GLU A 8 11.74 -29.91 -1.55
CA GLU A 8 11.20 -29.56 -2.85
C GLU A 8 10.62 -28.13 -2.87
N GLN A 9 9.95 -27.71 -1.80
CA GLN A 9 9.51 -26.32 -1.61
C GLN A 9 10.68 -25.33 -1.43
N LEU A 10 11.77 -25.77 -0.80
CA LEU A 10 13.00 -24.98 -0.67
C LEU A 10 13.69 -24.79 -2.02
N ILE A 11 13.74 -25.84 -2.85
CA ILE A 11 14.35 -25.79 -4.18
C ILE A 11 13.50 -24.94 -5.14
N GLU A 12 12.18 -25.09 -5.12
CA GLU A 12 11.25 -24.26 -5.90
C GLU A 12 11.34 -22.78 -5.49
N SER A 13 11.45 -22.49 -4.19
CA SER A 13 11.64 -21.12 -3.69
C SER A 13 13.00 -20.53 -4.06
N THR A 14 14.04 -21.36 -4.21
CA THR A 14 15.40 -20.94 -4.57
C THR A 14 15.53 -20.72 -6.08
N ASP A 15 14.92 -21.57 -6.91
CA ASP A 15 14.85 -21.37 -8.36
C ASP A 15 13.99 -20.15 -8.72
N LEU A 16 12.88 -19.95 -8.00
CA LEU A 16 12.08 -18.73 -8.11
C LEU A 16 12.89 -17.50 -7.67
N SER A 17 13.60 -17.56 -6.55
CA SER A 17 14.48 -16.47 -6.08
C SER A 17 15.62 -16.15 -7.07
N ASN A 18 16.16 -17.15 -7.77
CA ASN A 18 17.19 -16.96 -8.80
C ASN A 18 16.61 -16.40 -10.10
N ARG A 19 15.40 -16.78 -10.50
CA ARG A 19 14.68 -16.15 -11.62
C ARG A 19 14.27 -14.71 -11.31
N LEU A 20 13.97 -14.41 -10.04
CA LEU A 20 13.58 -13.08 -9.54
C LEU A 20 14.75 -12.09 -9.48
N HIS A 21 15.98 -12.56 -9.18
CA HIS A 21 17.17 -11.72 -9.23
C HIS A 21 17.53 -11.26 -10.68
N ILE A 22 16.94 -11.90 -11.70
CA ILE A 22 17.15 -11.57 -13.12
C ILE A 22 16.07 -10.62 -13.65
N THR A 23 14.90 -10.54 -13.02
CA THR A 23 13.86 -9.60 -13.41
C THR A 23 14.13 -8.23 -12.77
N ASN A 24 14.84 -7.37 -13.50
CA ASN A 24 14.68 -5.92 -13.40
C ASN A 24 13.24 -5.56 -13.82
N THR A 25 12.24 -5.99 -13.06
CA THR A 25 10.86 -5.59 -13.31
C THR A 25 10.77 -4.08 -13.09
N PRO A 26 10.49 -3.31 -14.15
CA PRO A 26 10.51 -1.86 -14.05
C PRO A 26 9.48 -1.42 -13.02
N LEU A 27 9.91 -0.57 -12.09
CA LEU A 27 8.99 0.01 -11.13
C LEU A 27 8.02 0.93 -11.87
N PRO A 28 6.81 1.17 -11.36
CA PRO A 28 5.89 2.12 -11.98
C PRO A 28 6.51 3.50 -12.21
N ARG A 29 7.46 3.94 -11.37
CA ARG A 29 8.28 5.14 -11.58
C ARG A 29 9.00 5.17 -12.94
N ASP A 30 9.45 4.03 -13.45
CA ASP A 30 10.24 3.95 -14.68
C ASP A 30 9.33 3.89 -15.92
N ILE A 31 8.05 3.53 -15.74
CA ILE A 31 7.02 3.43 -16.79
C ILE A 31 6.27 4.75 -16.92
N PHE A 32 5.95 5.39 -15.80
CA PHE A 32 5.17 6.63 -15.75
C PHE A 32 6.08 7.84 -15.63
N LYS A 33 6.07 8.71 -16.65
CA LYS A 33 6.82 9.98 -16.62
C LYS A 33 6.47 10.87 -15.43
N ASN A 34 5.21 10.84 -14.96
CA ASN A 34 4.69 11.67 -13.90
C ASN A 34 3.87 10.85 -12.89
N LYS A 35 4.07 11.11 -11.59
CA LYS A 35 3.32 10.49 -10.49
C LYS A 35 1.79 10.74 -10.58
N ILE A 36 1.38 11.88 -11.12
CA ILE A 36 -0.04 12.20 -11.35
C ILE A 36 -0.68 11.24 -12.37
N LEU A 37 0.06 10.89 -13.42
CA LEU A 37 -0.43 9.97 -14.45
C LEU A 37 -0.58 8.55 -13.89
N TYR A 38 0.38 8.14 -13.07
CA TYR A 38 0.30 6.91 -12.27
C TYR A 38 -0.93 6.92 -11.35
N ASP A 39 -1.14 7.99 -10.59
CA ASP A 39 -2.27 8.11 -9.67
C ASP A 39 -3.62 8.08 -10.40
N LEU A 40 -3.70 8.73 -11.57
CA LEU A 40 -4.88 8.71 -12.42
C LEU A 40 -5.16 7.30 -12.94
N GLN A 41 -4.14 6.55 -13.36
CA GLN A 41 -4.31 5.19 -13.84
C GLN A 41 -4.68 4.21 -12.71
N PHE A 42 -4.04 4.36 -11.54
CA PHE A 42 -4.31 3.57 -10.34
C PHE A 42 -5.75 3.80 -9.84
N ARG A 43 -6.23 5.04 -9.91
CA ARG A 43 -7.53 5.45 -9.36
C ARG A 43 -8.57 5.80 -10.42
N LYS A 44 -8.40 5.36 -11.68
CA LYS A 44 -9.33 5.74 -12.78
C LYS A 44 -10.79 5.40 -12.48
N ARG A 45 -11.04 4.24 -11.85
CA ARG A 45 -12.39 3.82 -11.44
C ARG A 45 -13.00 4.77 -10.41
N PHE A 46 -12.17 5.30 -9.50
CA PHE A 46 -12.59 6.28 -8.52
C PHE A 46 -12.91 7.63 -9.18
N TYR A 47 -12.03 8.16 -10.02
CA TYR A 47 -12.27 9.43 -10.72
C TYR A 47 -13.47 9.36 -11.66
N CYS A 48 -13.65 8.26 -12.38
CA CYS A 48 -14.85 8.05 -13.19
C CYS A 48 -16.11 7.96 -12.33
N GLY A 49 -16.06 7.24 -11.21
CA GLY A 49 -17.19 7.13 -10.28
C GLY A 49 -17.59 8.48 -9.67
N THR A 50 -16.61 9.27 -9.20
CA THR A 50 -16.88 10.60 -8.63
C THR A 50 -17.42 11.56 -9.68
N LEU A 51 -16.88 11.56 -10.90
CA LEU A 51 -17.41 12.36 -12.00
C LEU A 51 -18.84 11.98 -12.36
N LEU A 52 -19.17 10.69 -12.39
CA LEU A 52 -20.55 10.22 -12.65
C LEU A 52 -21.50 10.66 -11.54
N VAL A 53 -21.12 10.53 -10.28
CA VAL A 53 -21.93 10.97 -9.13
C VAL A 53 -22.13 12.50 -9.16
N LEU A 54 -21.10 13.27 -9.48
CA LEU A 54 -21.19 14.73 -9.64
C LEU A 54 -22.11 15.12 -10.79
N ALA A 55 -22.02 14.43 -11.94
CA ALA A 55 -22.90 14.69 -13.07
C ALA A 55 -24.37 14.39 -12.75
N LEU A 56 -24.65 13.28 -12.07
CA LEU A 56 -25.99 12.96 -11.59
C LEU A 56 -26.49 13.99 -10.58
N TRP A 57 -25.63 14.42 -9.66
CA TRP A 57 -25.97 15.45 -8.67
C TRP A 57 -26.32 16.79 -9.32
N LEU A 58 -25.51 17.25 -10.29
CA LEU A 58 -25.78 18.48 -11.05
C LEU A 58 -27.06 18.38 -11.89
N GLY A 59 -27.35 17.20 -12.44
CA GLY A 59 -28.59 16.93 -13.16
C GLY A 59 -29.81 17.04 -12.25
N ILE A 60 -29.75 16.42 -11.07
CA ILE A 60 -30.85 16.44 -10.08
C ILE A 60 -31.08 17.86 -9.56
N THR A 61 -30.04 18.60 -9.21
CA THR A 61 -30.18 19.99 -8.71
C THR A 61 -30.77 20.91 -9.77
N SER A 62 -30.36 20.75 -11.04
CA SER A 62 -30.88 21.53 -12.16
C SER A 62 -32.34 21.19 -12.48
N TRP A 63 -32.71 19.91 -12.36
CA TRP A 63 -34.11 19.47 -12.50
C TRP A 63 -35.00 20.04 -11.41
N ILE A 64 -34.56 20.01 -10.14
CA ILE A 64 -35.29 20.61 -9.01
C ILE A 64 -35.40 22.13 -9.18
N ALA A 65 -34.33 22.80 -9.61
CA ALA A 65 -34.34 24.26 -9.82
C ALA A 65 -35.34 24.71 -10.90
N SER A 66 -35.67 23.82 -11.84
CA SER A 66 -36.69 24.07 -12.86
C SER A 66 -38.12 24.04 -12.28
N ILE A 67 -38.31 23.47 -11.09
CA ILE A 67 -39.60 23.35 -10.39
C ILE A 67 -39.69 24.35 -9.24
N ASP A 68 -38.66 24.40 -8.39
CA ASP A 68 -38.60 25.23 -7.18
C ASP A 68 -37.15 25.67 -6.89
N VAL A 69 -36.87 26.95 -7.15
CA VAL A 69 -35.52 27.53 -6.98
C VAL A 69 -35.08 27.54 -5.51
N PRO A 70 -35.89 28.01 -4.53
CA PRO A 70 -35.58 27.88 -3.11
C PRO A 70 -35.24 26.45 -2.66
N GLY A 71 -36.06 25.47 -3.04
CA GLY A 71 -35.82 24.06 -2.72
C GLY A 71 -34.53 23.52 -3.29
N ALA A 72 -34.16 23.92 -4.52
CA ALA A 72 -32.90 23.52 -5.15
C ALA A 72 -31.67 24.07 -4.41
N ILE A 73 -31.73 25.31 -3.91
CA ILE A 73 -30.65 25.92 -3.12
C ILE A 73 -30.46 25.14 -1.81
N VAL A 74 -31.55 24.86 -1.10
CA VAL A 74 -31.51 24.10 0.16
C VAL A 74 -30.95 22.69 -0.09
N PHE A 75 -31.47 21.98 -1.08
CA PHE A 75 -31.00 20.64 -1.42
C PHE A 75 -29.52 20.63 -1.83
N GLY A 76 -29.10 21.58 -2.68
CA GLY A 76 -27.72 21.72 -3.12
C GLY A 76 -26.75 21.96 -1.96
N PHE A 77 -27.10 22.84 -1.02
CA PHE A 77 -26.28 23.10 0.16
C PHE A 77 -26.11 21.85 1.04
N PHE A 78 -27.21 21.18 1.41
CA PHE A 78 -27.12 20.02 2.29
C PHE A 78 -26.41 18.84 1.62
N SER A 79 -26.81 18.48 0.40
CA SER A 79 -26.23 17.34 -0.31
C SER A 79 -24.78 17.57 -0.77
N GLY A 80 -24.44 18.81 -1.15
CA GLY A 80 -23.08 19.21 -1.53
C GLY A 80 -22.09 19.11 -0.37
N ILE A 81 -22.55 19.30 0.87
CA ILE A 81 -21.73 19.09 2.08
C ILE A 81 -21.46 17.60 2.32
N PHE A 82 -22.42 16.70 2.07
CA PHE A 82 -22.25 15.27 2.33
C PHE A 82 -21.43 14.52 1.27
N LEU A 83 -21.47 14.96 0.00
CA LEU A 83 -20.72 14.34 -1.10
C LEU A 83 -19.19 14.19 -0.82
N PRO A 84 -18.48 15.23 -0.34
CA PRO A 84 -17.06 15.12 -0.02
C PRO A 84 -16.76 14.23 1.19
N PHE A 85 -17.74 13.88 2.05
CA PHE A 85 -17.54 12.90 3.13
C PHE A 85 -17.65 11.45 2.65
N LEU A 86 -18.37 11.19 1.55
CA LEU A 86 -18.42 9.85 0.95
C LEU A 86 -17.09 9.48 0.28
N ILE A 87 -16.33 10.48 -0.19
CA ILE A 87 -15.01 10.30 -0.81
C ILE A 87 -14.01 9.61 0.14
N PRO A 88 -13.72 10.12 1.35
CA PRO A 88 -12.80 9.47 2.28
C PRO A 88 -13.33 8.14 2.81
N ILE A 89 -14.65 7.95 2.97
CA ILE A 89 -15.21 6.64 3.34
C ILE A 89 -14.94 5.62 2.23
N TYR A 90 -15.18 5.98 0.97
CA TYR A 90 -14.84 5.13 -0.17
C TYR A 90 -13.32 4.86 -0.23
N MET A 91 -12.47 5.90 -0.04
CA MET A 91 -11.02 5.73 0.05
C MET A 91 -10.59 4.82 1.21
N GLN A 92 -11.27 4.88 2.36
CA GLN A 92 -10.97 4.06 3.53
C GLN A 92 -11.41 2.60 3.34
N THR A 93 -12.52 2.37 2.62
CA THR A 93 -12.90 1.03 2.16
C THR A 93 -11.91 0.46 1.12
N THR A 94 -11.07 1.31 0.50
CA THR A 94 -9.98 0.86 -0.38
C THR A 94 -8.71 0.36 0.35
N ASN A 95 -8.87 -0.22 1.55
CA ASN A 95 -7.89 -1.17 2.11
C ASN A 95 -7.55 -2.34 1.14
N MET A 96 -8.39 -2.53 0.13
CA MET A 96 -8.17 -3.07 -1.23
C MET A 96 -6.70 -3.35 -1.63
N GLY A 97 -6.19 -4.47 -1.15
CA GLY A 97 -4.86 -5.00 -1.47
C GLY A 97 -4.23 -5.70 -0.28
N TRP A 98 -4.48 -5.17 0.92
CA TRP A 98 -3.97 -5.69 2.18
C TRP A 98 -4.85 -6.83 2.71
N ASP A 99 -4.94 -7.93 1.94
CA ASP A 99 -5.44 -9.22 2.42
C ASP A 99 -4.41 -9.85 3.38
N ASP A 100 -4.85 -10.70 4.30
CA ASP A 100 -3.98 -11.37 5.28
C ASP A 100 -2.85 -12.16 4.58
N ARG A 101 -3.15 -12.74 3.41
CA ARG A 101 -2.14 -13.41 2.56
C ARG A 101 -1.11 -12.43 2.01
N SER A 102 -1.54 -11.31 1.44
CA SER A 102 -0.63 -10.28 0.91
C SER A 102 0.23 -9.68 2.02
N VAL A 103 -0.37 -9.41 3.18
CA VAL A 103 0.34 -8.92 4.37
C VAL A 103 1.39 -9.94 4.80
N ARG A 104 1.04 -11.23 4.90
CA ARG A 104 1.99 -12.28 5.28
C ARG A 104 3.17 -12.36 4.31
N SER A 105 2.92 -12.43 3.01
CA SER A 105 3.98 -12.44 1.99
C SER A 105 4.85 -11.20 2.07
N PHE A 106 4.25 -10.03 2.27
CA PHE A 106 4.97 -8.77 2.43
C PHE A 106 5.90 -8.77 3.65
N MET A 107 5.42 -9.25 4.80
CA MET A 107 6.25 -9.35 6.02
C MET A 107 7.40 -10.33 5.85
N ILE A 108 7.17 -11.48 5.21
CA ILE A 108 8.21 -12.47 4.94
C ILE A 108 9.30 -11.87 4.06
N GLU A 109 8.92 -11.14 3.01
CA GLU A 109 9.89 -10.53 2.09
C GLU A 109 10.72 -9.43 2.78
N ILE A 110 10.09 -8.60 3.63
CA ILE A 110 10.80 -7.61 4.45
C ILE A 110 11.79 -8.29 5.40
N ILE A 111 11.39 -9.39 6.05
CA ILE A 111 12.28 -10.14 6.94
C ILE A 111 13.44 -10.74 6.15
N LYS A 112 13.20 -11.28 4.95
CA LYS A 112 14.21 -11.90 4.10
C LYS A 112 15.25 -10.87 3.62
N VAL A 113 14.79 -9.79 3.01
CA VAL A 113 15.67 -8.76 2.40
C VAL A 113 16.32 -7.87 3.45
N SER A 114 15.65 -7.65 4.60
CA SER A 114 16.08 -6.76 5.67
C SER A 114 16.53 -5.40 5.11
N PRO A 115 15.60 -4.60 4.56
CA PRO A 115 15.93 -3.43 3.76
C PRO A 115 16.61 -2.30 4.54
N GLY A 116 16.33 -2.16 5.84
CA GLY A 116 16.81 -1.03 6.63
C GLY A 116 16.41 0.30 6.00
N ASP A 117 17.36 1.24 5.88
CA ASP A 117 17.18 2.50 5.15
C ASP A 117 17.64 2.46 3.67
N ASN A 118 18.00 1.28 3.15
CA ASN A 118 18.49 1.17 1.78
C ASN A 118 17.34 1.18 0.76
N MET A 119 17.19 2.30 0.04
CA MET A 119 16.13 2.46 -0.96
C MET A 119 16.19 1.47 -2.12
N ALA A 120 17.38 1.00 -2.52
CA ALA A 120 17.48 -0.02 -3.58
C ALA A 120 16.87 -1.36 -3.14
N LYS A 121 17.00 -1.71 -1.86
CA LYS A 121 16.34 -2.89 -1.29
C LYS A 121 14.83 -2.70 -1.21
N TRP A 122 14.36 -1.50 -0.87
CA TRP A 122 12.94 -1.18 -0.89
C TRP A 122 12.35 -1.20 -2.30
N ASP A 123 13.10 -0.73 -3.31
CA ASP A 123 12.73 -0.80 -4.72
C ASP A 123 12.56 -2.27 -5.17
N ALA A 124 13.48 -3.15 -4.76
CA ALA A 124 13.37 -4.58 -5.03
C ALA A 124 12.13 -5.22 -4.37
N ILE A 125 11.88 -4.92 -3.10
CA ILE A 125 10.67 -5.40 -2.40
C ILE A 125 9.40 -4.88 -3.08
N ALA A 126 9.38 -3.62 -3.49
CA ALA A 126 8.24 -3.03 -4.18
C ALA A 126 7.95 -3.73 -5.52
N ALA A 127 9.00 -4.02 -6.30
CA ALA A 127 8.90 -4.72 -7.56
C ALA A 127 8.37 -6.16 -7.38
N GLU A 128 8.89 -6.88 -6.38
CA GLU A 128 8.47 -8.25 -6.07
C GLU A 128 7.01 -8.34 -5.59
N MET A 129 6.61 -7.37 -4.77
CA MET A 129 5.32 -7.45 -4.09
C MET A 129 4.17 -6.96 -4.97
N ASN A 130 4.42 -6.08 -5.93
CA ASN A 130 3.41 -5.59 -6.88
C ASN A 130 2.56 -6.71 -7.54
N PRO A 131 3.15 -7.75 -8.17
CA PRO A 131 2.38 -8.85 -8.72
C PRO A 131 1.65 -9.67 -7.65
N VAL A 132 2.26 -9.88 -6.48
CA VAL A 132 1.65 -10.62 -5.35
C VAL A 132 0.37 -9.91 -4.86
N PHE A 133 0.43 -8.60 -4.68
CA PHE A 133 -0.73 -7.79 -4.30
C PHE A 133 -1.84 -7.87 -5.36
N HIS A 134 -1.48 -7.76 -6.64
CA HIS A 134 -2.43 -7.86 -7.76
C HIS A 134 -3.09 -9.24 -7.85
N ALA A 135 -2.35 -10.33 -7.65
CA ALA A 135 -2.89 -11.69 -7.68
C ALA A 135 -3.85 -11.95 -6.51
N ASN A 136 -3.51 -11.47 -5.32
CA ASN A 136 -4.27 -11.73 -4.09
C ASN A 136 -5.48 -10.81 -3.90
N SER A 137 -5.57 -9.70 -4.64
CA SER A 137 -6.68 -8.74 -4.50
C SER A 137 -7.17 -8.23 -5.84
N ARG A 138 -8.47 -8.43 -6.11
CA ARG A 138 -9.18 -7.87 -7.28
C ARG A 138 -9.13 -6.34 -7.37
N TRP A 139 -8.77 -5.69 -6.27
CA TRP A 139 -8.73 -4.25 -6.14
C TRP A 139 -7.32 -3.67 -6.12
N ALA A 140 -6.29 -4.50 -5.93
CA ALA A 140 -4.92 -4.09 -6.14
C ALA A 140 -4.64 -4.01 -7.64
N THR A 141 -3.81 -3.06 -8.06
CA THR A 141 -3.34 -2.96 -9.44
C THR A 141 -1.97 -3.64 -9.56
N PRO A 142 -1.51 -4.01 -10.76
CA PRO A 142 -0.16 -4.54 -10.96
C PRO A 142 0.95 -3.52 -10.66
N TYR A 143 0.58 -2.28 -10.34
CA TYR A 143 1.47 -1.18 -10.01
C TYR A 143 1.19 -0.70 -8.58
N PHE A 144 1.07 -1.62 -7.62
CA PHE A 144 0.56 -1.31 -6.28
C PHE A 144 1.43 -0.31 -5.49
N PHE A 145 2.74 -0.47 -5.55
CA PHE A 145 3.78 0.40 -5.04
C PHE A 145 4.46 1.12 -6.20
N TYR A 146 4.47 2.45 -6.13
CA TYR A 146 5.08 3.29 -7.17
C TYR A 146 6.61 3.17 -7.21
N ASP A 147 7.21 3.13 -6.03
CA ASP A 147 8.65 3.04 -5.76
C ASP A 147 8.89 2.47 -4.35
N GLY A 148 10.15 2.25 -4.01
CA GLY A 148 10.60 1.80 -2.70
C GLY A 148 10.27 2.77 -1.58
N GLN A 149 10.29 4.09 -1.84
CA GLN A 149 9.87 5.09 -0.85
C GLN A 149 8.39 4.95 -0.48
N CYS A 150 7.52 4.73 -1.48
CA CYS A 150 6.11 4.46 -1.26
C CYS A 150 5.91 3.15 -0.49
N CYS A 151 6.71 2.12 -0.80
CA CYS A 151 6.71 0.84 -0.10
C CYS A 151 7.10 1.01 1.39
N GLN A 152 8.23 1.64 1.68
CA GLN A 152 8.69 1.92 3.05
C GLN A 152 7.66 2.76 3.80
N SER A 153 7.17 3.85 3.20
CA SER A 153 6.18 4.73 3.83
C SER A 153 4.90 3.98 4.21
N ARG A 154 4.42 3.08 3.35
CA ARG A 154 3.26 2.24 3.66
C ARG A 154 3.56 1.23 4.76
N PHE A 155 4.73 0.62 4.77
CA PHE A 155 5.15 -0.27 5.85
C PHE A 155 5.16 0.46 7.21
N THR A 156 5.81 1.62 7.26
CA THR A 156 5.94 2.42 8.49
C THR A 156 4.58 2.92 8.98
N ASN A 157 3.76 3.50 8.11
CA ASN A 157 2.47 4.07 8.49
C ASN A 157 1.44 3.00 8.90
N ARG A 158 1.49 1.82 8.29
CA ARG A 158 0.45 0.79 8.50
C ARG A 158 0.83 -0.26 9.53
N PHE A 159 2.11 -0.53 9.74
CA PHE A 159 2.56 -1.60 10.63
C PHE A 159 3.40 -1.06 11.77
N VAL A 160 4.47 -0.31 11.48
CA VAL A 160 5.39 0.18 12.52
C VAL A 160 4.69 1.15 13.48
N LEU A 161 4.08 2.22 12.96
CA LEU A 161 3.45 3.25 13.79
C LEU A 161 2.30 2.70 14.65
N PRO A 162 1.37 1.88 14.12
CA PRO A 162 0.33 1.27 14.96
C PRO A 162 0.90 0.28 15.98
N TYR A 163 1.95 -0.49 15.61
CA TYR A 163 2.59 -1.42 16.54
C TYR A 163 3.26 -0.69 17.72
N LEU A 164 3.98 0.41 17.46
CA LEU A 164 4.59 1.25 18.50
C LEU A 164 3.56 1.94 19.40
N LYS A 165 2.37 2.25 18.87
CA LYS A 165 1.25 2.82 19.64
C LYS A 165 0.38 1.76 20.34
N GLU A 166 0.81 0.50 20.32
CA GLU A 166 0.06 -0.66 20.81
C GLU A 166 -1.35 -0.82 20.19
N GLN A 167 -1.61 -0.20 19.05
CA GLN A 167 -2.86 -0.28 18.31
C GLN A 167 -2.87 -1.56 17.47
N LYS A 168 -3.16 -2.69 18.12
CA LYS A 168 -3.13 -4.04 17.51
C LYS A 168 -4.42 -4.37 16.76
N ASN A 169 -4.81 -3.52 15.80
CA ASN A 169 -5.96 -3.78 14.91
C ASN A 169 -5.63 -4.76 13.77
N PHE A 170 -4.63 -5.63 13.96
CA PHE A 170 -4.20 -6.61 12.96
C PHE A 170 -4.95 -7.93 13.15
N SER A 171 -5.21 -8.63 12.05
CA SER A 171 -5.74 -10.00 12.11
C SER A 171 -4.80 -10.90 12.93
N PRO A 172 -5.32 -11.75 13.85
CA PRO A 172 -4.50 -12.63 14.69
C PRO A 172 -3.51 -13.49 13.90
N VAL A 173 -3.85 -13.84 12.65
CA VAL A 173 -3.03 -14.67 11.75
C VAL A 173 -1.74 -13.96 11.35
N VAL A 174 -1.78 -12.63 11.14
CA VAL A 174 -0.64 -11.86 10.63
C VAL A 174 0.20 -11.21 11.74
N VAL A 175 -0.37 -11.05 12.93
CA VAL A 175 0.32 -10.48 14.12
C VAL A 175 1.74 -11.02 14.34
N PRO A 176 2.02 -12.34 14.34
CA PRO A 176 3.38 -12.83 14.58
C PRO A 176 4.37 -12.40 13.49
N PHE A 177 3.93 -12.37 12.23
CA PHE A 177 4.76 -11.93 11.11
C PHE A 177 5.01 -10.42 11.14
N VAL A 178 3.97 -9.63 11.45
CA VAL A 178 4.09 -8.17 11.63
C VAL A 178 5.08 -7.87 12.76
N LYS A 179 4.95 -8.54 13.90
CA LYS A 179 5.86 -8.39 15.02
C LYS A 179 7.30 -8.69 14.62
N ALA A 180 7.56 -9.84 14.01
CA ALA A 180 8.90 -10.22 13.59
C ALA A 180 9.53 -9.24 12.59
N ALA A 181 8.75 -8.73 11.63
CA ALA A 181 9.22 -7.76 10.65
C ALA A 181 9.52 -6.39 11.28
N VAL A 182 8.65 -5.91 12.18
CA VAL A 182 8.84 -4.62 12.88
C VAL A 182 10.02 -4.69 13.84
N ASP A 183 10.14 -5.77 14.62
CA ASP A 183 11.24 -5.94 15.58
C ASP A 183 12.59 -5.95 14.83
N LYS A 184 12.70 -6.68 13.72
CA LYS A 184 13.91 -6.72 12.87
C LYS A 184 14.23 -5.36 12.25
N TYR A 185 13.21 -4.62 11.80
CA TYR A 185 13.38 -3.27 11.26
C TYR A 185 13.89 -2.29 12.32
N MET A 186 13.33 -2.35 13.53
CA MET A 186 13.73 -1.50 14.65
C MET A 186 15.15 -1.83 15.15
N GLU A 187 15.54 -3.10 15.16
CA GLU A 187 16.91 -3.51 15.51
C GLU A 187 17.94 -2.89 14.57
N HIS A 188 17.70 -2.95 13.26
CA HIS A 188 18.57 -2.32 12.27
C HIS A 188 18.65 -0.79 12.46
N PHE A 189 17.51 -0.15 12.69
CA PHE A 189 17.45 1.29 12.91
C PHE A 189 18.21 1.70 14.19
N ASN A 190 18.05 0.96 15.28
CA ASN A 190 18.76 1.20 16.54
C ASN A 190 20.27 0.98 16.40
N ALA A 191 20.70 -0.04 15.65
CA ALA A 191 22.12 -0.29 15.37
C ALA A 191 22.75 0.86 14.57
N GLN A 192 22.05 1.38 13.57
CA GLN A 192 22.49 2.55 12.81
C GLN A 192 22.59 3.80 13.71
N LEU A 193 21.60 4.03 14.57
CA LEU A 193 21.62 5.16 15.50
C LEU A 193 22.82 5.07 16.47
N GLN A 194 23.10 3.88 17.00
CA GLN A 194 24.25 3.65 17.88
C GLN A 194 25.58 3.96 17.19
N GLN A 195 25.75 3.54 15.93
CA GLN A 195 26.95 3.87 15.14
C GLN A 195 27.11 5.38 14.94
N MET A 196 26.03 6.10 14.65
CA MET A 196 26.08 7.57 14.51
C MET A 196 26.45 8.26 15.83
N THR A 197 25.90 7.79 16.96
CA THR A 197 26.21 8.38 18.28
C THR A 197 27.64 8.09 18.76
N MET A 198 28.19 6.90 18.45
CA MET A 198 29.57 6.57 18.81
C MET A 198 30.59 7.23 17.87
N GLY A 199 30.29 7.36 16.58
CA GLY A 199 31.15 8.06 15.61
C GLY A 199 31.21 9.58 15.83
N SER A 200 30.17 10.18 16.41
CA SER A 200 30.13 11.60 16.78
C SER A 200 30.95 11.94 18.04
N SER A 201 31.42 10.94 18.79
CA SER A 201 32.09 11.15 20.08
C SER A 201 33.62 11.07 19.99
N THR A 202 34.17 10.92 18.78
CA THR A 202 35.61 10.80 18.50
C THR A 202 36.22 11.97 17.73
N ASP A 203 35.45 13.04 17.49
CA ASP A 203 35.93 14.29 16.88
C ASP A 203 35.98 15.44 17.90
#